data_AF-A0A9P9YLI0-F1
#
_entry.id   AF-A0A9P9YLI0-F1
#
_cell.length_a   1.000
_cell.length_b   1.000
_cell.length_c   1.000
_cell.angle_alpha   90.00
_cell.angle_beta   90.00
_cell.angle_gamma   90.00
#
_symmetry.space_group_name_H-M   'P 1'
#
loop_
_entity.id
_entity.type
_entity.pdbx_description
1 polymer ?
#
loop_
_entity_poly.entity_id
_entity_poly.type
_entity_poly.pdbx_seq_one_letter_code
_entity_poly.pdbx_strand_id
1 'polypeptide(L)'
;MKFNCLVVVFLIFTLCELAAGQTAAEVAAYKQMQQTCIKELNIAAGDANLLTTDKEVANPSESVKCYHSCVYKKLGLLGDDGKPNADKIFKFAQIRFSSLPIDKLKALLTSCGATKSTNICDFVYNYEKCVVKGINA
;
A
#
# COMPACT_ATOMS: atom_id res chain seq x y z
N MET A 1 -43.43 -25.71 -6.91
CA MET A 1 -43.33 -24.27 -6.55
C MET A 1 -42.03 -24.03 -5.80
N LYS A 2 -41.16 -23.19 -6.37
CA LYS A 2 -40.38 -22.14 -5.69
C LYS A 2 -39.78 -22.48 -4.32
N PHE A 3 -38.74 -23.31 -4.26
CA PHE A 3 -37.87 -23.39 -3.07
C PHE A 3 -36.38 -23.18 -3.36
N ASN A 4 -36.01 -22.83 -4.60
CA ASN A 4 -34.60 -22.69 -5.00
C ASN A 4 -34.09 -21.24 -5.10
N CYS A 5 -34.93 -20.23 -4.83
CA CYS A 5 -34.47 -18.82 -4.82
C CYS A 5 -34.16 -18.29 -3.42
N LEU A 6 -34.76 -18.85 -2.35
CA LEU A 6 -34.62 -18.30 -0.99
C LEU A 6 -33.26 -18.62 -0.33
N VAL A 7 -32.68 -19.79 -0.62
CA VAL A 7 -31.39 -20.20 -0.05
C VAL A 7 -30.21 -19.44 -0.67
N VAL A 8 -30.33 -19.09 -1.96
CA VAL A 8 -29.30 -18.33 -2.69
C VAL A 8 -29.21 -16.89 -2.17
N VAL A 9 -30.32 -16.28 -1.76
CA VAL A 9 -30.35 -14.89 -1.27
C VAL A 9 -29.68 -14.74 0.11
N PHE A 10 -29.75 -15.74 0.99
CA PHE A 10 -29.13 -15.68 2.31
C PHE A 10 -27.61 -15.85 2.29
N LEU A 11 -27.07 -16.67 1.37
CA LEU A 11 -25.63 -16.87 1.21
C LEU A 11 -24.89 -15.63 0.67
N ILE A 12 -25.57 -14.80 -0.13
CA ILE A 12 -24.99 -13.57 -0.70
C ILE A 12 -24.86 -12.47 0.37
N PHE A 13 -25.78 -12.41 1.34
CA PHE A 13 -25.74 -11.39 2.39
C PHE A 13 -24.56 -11.56 3.37
N THR A 14 -24.16 -12.80 3.68
CA THR A 14 -23.01 -13.08 4.56
C THR A 14 -21.64 -12.79 3.93
N LEU A 15 -21.54 -12.70 2.60
CA LEU A 15 -20.28 -12.40 1.90
C LEU A 15 -19.92 -10.91 1.93
N CYS A 16 -20.91 -10.02 2.05
CA CYS A 16 -20.67 -8.58 2.11
C CYS A 16 -20.00 -8.14 3.42
N GLU A 17 -20.29 -8.81 4.54
CA GLU A 17 -19.71 -8.47 5.84
C GLU A 17 -18.23 -8.85 5.93
N LEU A 18 -17.80 -9.94 5.28
CA LEU A 18 -16.40 -10.36 5.24
C LEU A 18 -15.50 -9.36 4.49
N ALA A 19 -15.96 -8.82 3.36
CA ALA A 19 -15.14 -7.92 2.54
C ALA A 19 -14.82 -6.59 3.25
N ALA A 20 -15.78 -6.03 4.00
CA ALA A 20 -15.58 -4.81 4.77
C ALA A 20 -14.64 -5.04 5.97
N GLY A 21 -14.79 -6.17 6.68
CA GLY A 21 -13.93 -6.53 7.81
C GLY A 21 -12.47 -6.77 7.41
N GLN A 22 -12.24 -7.40 6.26
CA GLN A 22 -10.91 -7.67 5.74
C GLN A 22 -10.15 -6.38 5.39
N THR A 23 -10.83 -5.43 4.74
CA THR A 23 -10.27 -4.12 4.37
C THR A 23 -9.85 -3.32 5.61
N ALA A 24 -10.66 -3.31 6.68
CA ALA A 24 -10.34 -2.59 7.91
C ALA A 24 -9.11 -3.17 8.64
N ALA A 25 -8.99 -4.50 8.66
CA ALA A 25 -7.83 -5.19 9.25
C ALA A 25 -6.54 -4.89 8.46
N GLU A 26 -6.60 -4.87 7.13
CA GLU A 26 -5.46 -4.55 6.27
C GLU A 26 -5.00 -3.09 6.45
N VAL A 27 -5.92 -2.14 6.59
CA VAL A 27 -5.60 -0.73 6.89
C VAL A 27 -4.99 -0.58 8.29
N ALA A 28 -5.49 -1.30 9.28
CA ALA A 28 -4.92 -1.29 10.63
C ALA A 28 -3.50 -1.89 10.65
N ALA A 29 -3.30 -3.01 9.95
CA ALA A 29 -1.99 -3.64 9.78
C ALA A 29 -1.02 -2.69 9.09
N TYR A 30 -1.45 -1.95 8.05
CA TYR A 30 -0.61 -0.94 7.41
C TYR A 30 -0.13 0.12 8.40
N LYS A 31 -1.04 0.73 9.16
CA LYS A 31 -0.68 1.74 10.19
C LYS A 31 0.29 1.18 11.22
N GLN A 32 0.10 -0.07 11.65
CA GLN A 32 1.02 -0.73 12.57
C GLN A 32 2.42 -0.91 11.97
N MET A 33 2.51 -1.32 10.70
CA MET A 33 3.80 -1.48 10.02
C MET A 33 4.52 -0.15 9.81
N GLN A 34 3.78 0.91 9.49
CA GLN A 34 4.30 2.28 9.44
C GLN A 34 4.95 2.67 10.78
N GLN A 35 4.23 2.52 11.89
CA GLN A 35 4.75 2.85 13.24
C GLN A 35 5.96 1.99 13.63
N THR A 36 5.96 0.71 13.24
CA THR A 36 7.10 -0.19 13.48
C THR A 36 8.34 0.29 12.74
N CYS A 37 8.20 0.65 11.46
CA CYS A 37 9.31 1.12 10.64
C CYS A 37 9.85 2.49 11.06
N ILE A 38 8.99 3.41 11.53
CA ILE A 38 9.42 4.68 12.12
C ILE A 38 10.36 4.44 13.32
N LYS A 39 9.98 3.50 14.19
CA LYS A 39 10.78 3.14 15.37
C LYS A 39 12.09 2.44 14.98
N GLU A 40 12.04 1.45 14.11
CA GLU A 40 13.23 0.67 13.69
C GLU A 40 14.27 1.53 12.97
N LEU A 41 13.83 2.51 12.17
CA LEU A 41 14.71 3.38 11.40
C LEU A 41 15.05 4.68 12.13
N ASN A 42 14.55 4.85 13.36
CA ASN A 42 14.73 6.04 14.19
C ASN A 42 14.40 7.35 13.45
N ILE A 43 13.25 7.38 12.76
CA ILE A 43 12.81 8.54 11.98
C ILE A 43 12.28 9.62 12.93
N ALA A 44 12.71 10.87 12.73
CA ALA A 44 12.27 12.01 13.52
C ALA A 44 10.75 12.23 13.39
N ALA A 45 10.10 12.66 14.47
CA ALA A 45 8.64 12.81 14.52
C ALA A 45 8.07 13.73 13.42
N GLY A 46 8.81 14.78 13.04
CA GLY A 46 8.42 15.68 11.95
C GLY A 46 8.30 14.95 10.61
N ASP A 47 9.33 14.20 10.23
CA ASP A 47 9.34 13.42 8.99
C ASP A 47 8.34 12.27 9.05
N ALA A 48 8.20 11.60 10.21
CA ALA A 48 7.25 10.51 10.41
C ALA A 48 5.79 10.96 10.17
N ASN A 49 5.43 12.17 10.59
CA ASN A 49 4.09 12.72 10.35
C ASN A 49 3.84 12.97 8.85
N LEU A 50 4.85 13.45 8.12
CA LEU A 50 4.75 13.63 6.67
C LEU A 50 4.61 12.28 5.97
N LEU A 51 5.44 11.31 6.30
CA LEU A 51 5.44 9.97 5.70
C LEU A 51 4.13 9.21 5.93
N THR A 52 3.52 9.32 7.11
CA THR A 52 2.26 8.63 7.44
C THR A 52 1.03 9.29 6.84
N THR A 53 1.17 10.50 6.31
CA THR A 53 0.11 11.26 5.64
C THR A 53 0.36 11.44 4.14
N ASP A 54 1.26 10.61 3.57
CA ASP A 54 1.61 10.62 2.16
C ASP A 54 2.10 12.00 1.67
N LYS A 55 2.79 12.74 2.55
CA LYS A 55 3.43 14.01 2.22
C LYS A 55 4.92 13.80 1.98
N GLU A 56 5.46 14.61 1.08
CA GLU A 56 6.89 14.59 0.77
C GLU A 56 7.72 15.17 1.93
N VAL A 57 8.81 14.49 2.26
CA VAL A 57 9.86 15.00 3.16
C VAL A 57 10.92 15.69 2.32
N ALA A 58 11.17 16.97 2.57
CA ALA A 58 12.24 17.71 1.89
C ALA A 58 13.61 17.22 2.37
N ASN A 59 14.54 16.99 1.43
CA ASN A 59 15.90 16.51 1.71
C ASN A 59 15.91 15.24 2.59
N PRO A 60 15.32 14.13 2.12
CA PRO A 60 15.14 12.93 2.93
C PRO A 60 16.48 12.32 3.34
N SER A 61 16.61 11.97 4.63
CA SER A 61 17.70 11.13 5.12
C SER A 61 17.61 9.71 4.55
N GLU A 62 18.68 8.92 4.71
CA GLU A 62 18.67 7.52 4.27
C GLU A 62 17.57 6.70 4.98
N SER A 63 17.38 6.92 6.28
CA SER A 63 16.28 6.30 7.04
C SER A 63 14.90 6.63 6.45
N VAL A 64 14.69 7.89 6.05
CA VAL A 64 13.42 8.32 5.43
C VAL A 64 13.21 7.65 4.08
N LYS A 65 14.26 7.51 3.25
CA LYS A 65 14.18 6.79 1.98
C LYS A 65 13.87 5.30 2.18
N CYS A 66 14.45 4.68 3.21
CA CYS A 66 14.22 3.26 3.50
C CYS A 66 12.87 2.95 4.16
N TYR A 67 12.13 3.96 4.62
CA TYR A 67 10.85 3.79 5.32
C TYR A 67 9.86 2.91 4.55
N HIS A 68 9.55 3.25 3.29
CA HIS A 68 8.57 2.50 2.51
C HIS A 68 9.05 1.09 2.15
N SER A 69 10.37 0.90 1.95
CA SER A 69 10.96 -0.42 1.76
C SER A 69 10.77 -1.30 3.01
N CYS A 70 10.97 -0.74 4.21
CA CYS A 70 10.67 -1.44 5.47
C CYS A 70 9.19 -1.83 5.56
N VAL A 71 8.27 -0.92 5.24
CA VAL A 71 6.83 -1.21 5.28
C VAL A 71 6.46 -2.30 4.29
N TYR A 72 6.96 -2.22 3.05
CA TYR A 72 6.75 -3.23 2.02
C TYR A 72 7.27 -4.60 2.44
N LYS A 73 8.43 -4.66 3.08
CA LYS A 73 8.99 -5.90 3.61
C LYS A 73 8.08 -6.52 4.67
N LYS A 74 7.59 -5.73 5.63
CA LYS A 74 6.73 -6.22 6.72
C LYS A 74 5.34 -6.65 6.24
N LEU A 75 4.84 -6.03 5.17
CA LEU A 75 3.60 -6.42 4.50
C LEU A 75 3.78 -7.57 3.50
N GLY A 76 5.01 -8.08 3.31
CA GLY A 76 5.30 -9.15 2.37
C GLY A 76 5.09 -8.75 0.90
N LEU A 77 5.18 -7.45 0.58
CA LEU A 77 5.03 -6.87 -0.76
C LEU A 77 6.32 -6.95 -1.59
N LEU A 78 7.43 -7.33 -0.96
CA LEU A 78 8.65 -7.72 -1.66
C LEU A 78 8.57 -9.22 -2.00
N GLY A 79 9.07 -9.61 -3.16
CA GLY A 79 9.34 -10.99 -3.54
C GLY A 79 10.58 -11.53 -2.84
N ASP A 80 10.84 -12.82 -3.02
CA ASP A 80 11.92 -13.54 -2.33
C ASP A 80 13.32 -13.04 -2.72
N ASP A 81 13.43 -12.37 -3.87
CA ASP A 81 14.64 -11.71 -4.35
C ASP A 81 14.81 -10.27 -3.83
N GLY A 82 13.94 -9.85 -2.90
CA GLY A 82 13.92 -8.50 -2.33
C GLY A 82 13.36 -7.44 -3.28
N LYS A 83 12.87 -7.81 -4.47
CA LYS A 83 12.26 -6.86 -5.41
C LYS A 83 10.77 -6.67 -5.14
N PRO A 84 10.18 -5.52 -5.49
CA PRO A 84 8.74 -5.31 -5.33
C PRO A 84 7.93 -6.31 -6.16
N ASN A 85 6.93 -6.93 -5.53
CA ASN A 85 5.98 -7.84 -6.19
C ASN A 85 4.78 -7.04 -6.72
N ALA A 86 4.70 -6.88 -8.04
CA ALA A 86 3.68 -6.03 -8.67
C ALA A 86 2.24 -6.43 -8.33
N ASP A 87 1.93 -7.72 -8.29
CA ASP A 87 0.57 -8.21 -8.01
C ASP A 87 0.17 -7.93 -6.56
N LYS A 88 1.07 -8.18 -5.61
CA LYS A 88 0.82 -7.89 -4.19
C LYS A 88 0.68 -6.39 -3.95
N ILE A 89 1.55 -5.58 -4.57
CA ILE A 89 1.49 -4.11 -4.48
C ILE A 89 0.20 -3.59 -5.08
N PHE A 90 -0.25 -4.12 -6.21
CA PHE A 90 -1.51 -3.73 -6.81
C PHE A 90 -2.70 -4.02 -5.89
N LYS A 91 -2.79 -5.25 -5.34
CA LYS A 91 -3.85 -5.60 -4.37
C LYS A 91 -3.83 -4.69 -3.14
N PHE A 92 -2.64 -4.45 -2.59
CA PHE A 92 -2.48 -3.54 -1.45
C PHE A 92 -2.90 -2.10 -1.79
N ALA A 93 -2.53 -1.61 -2.97
CA ALA A 93 -2.89 -0.28 -3.43
C ALA A 93 -4.40 -0.13 -3.67
N GLN A 94 -5.11 -1.19 -4.07
CA GLN A 94 -6.58 -1.16 -4.17
C GLN A 94 -7.26 -0.97 -2.81
N ILE A 95 -6.65 -1.49 -1.73
CA ILE A 95 -7.13 -1.29 -0.37
C ILE A 95 -6.80 0.13 0.10
N ARG A 96 -5.55 0.58 -0.07
CA ARG A 96 -5.08 1.91 0.36
C ARG A 96 -5.77 3.05 -0.39
N PHE A 97 -6.03 2.87 -1.68
CA PHE A 97 -6.61 3.86 -2.57
C PHE A 97 -7.93 3.37 -3.18
N SER A 98 -8.81 2.83 -2.34
CA SER A 98 -10.08 2.21 -2.75
C SER A 98 -11.07 3.14 -3.47
N SER A 99 -10.86 4.46 -3.38
CA SER A 99 -11.63 5.47 -4.09
C SER A 99 -11.20 5.67 -5.55
N LEU A 100 -10.06 5.13 -5.98
CA LEU A 100 -9.58 5.27 -7.35
C LEU A 100 -10.13 4.18 -8.28
N PRO A 101 -10.45 4.52 -9.53
CA PRO A 101 -10.74 3.51 -10.56
C PRO A 101 -9.56 2.55 -10.72
N ILE A 102 -9.86 1.25 -10.78
CA ILE A 102 -8.87 0.17 -10.85
C ILE A 102 -7.92 0.36 -12.04
N ASP A 103 -8.42 0.75 -13.21
CA ASP A 103 -7.61 0.98 -14.41
C ASP A 103 -6.66 2.17 -14.24
N LYS A 104 -7.13 3.26 -13.61
CA LYS A 104 -6.28 4.43 -13.29
C LYS A 104 -5.17 4.03 -12.33
N LEU A 105 -5.50 3.26 -11.29
CA LEU A 105 -4.53 2.77 -10.33
C LEU A 105 -3.48 1.87 -11.01
N LYS A 106 -3.92 0.88 -11.79
CA LYS A 106 -3.02 -0.05 -12.48
C LYS A 106 -2.07 0.67 -13.45
N ALA A 107 -2.59 1.63 -14.23
CA ALA A 107 -1.79 2.44 -15.14
C ALA A 107 -0.73 3.25 -14.38
N LEU A 108 -1.10 3.86 -13.25
CA LEU A 108 -0.19 4.65 -12.43
C LEU A 108 0.90 3.80 -11.76
N LEU A 109 0.55 2.67 -11.15
CA LEU A 109 1.55 1.77 -10.56
C LEU A 109 2.53 1.26 -11.62
N THR A 110 2.05 1.00 -12.84
CA THR A 110 2.90 0.56 -13.96
C THR A 110 3.86 1.65 -14.40
N SER A 111 3.37 2.89 -14.58
CA SER A 111 4.22 4.01 -15.02
C SER A 111 5.29 4.36 -13.98
N CYS A 112 4.95 4.35 -12.69
CA CYS A 112 5.91 4.60 -11.61
C CYS A 112 6.92 3.47 -11.42
N GLY A 113 6.54 2.23 -11.74
CA GLY A 113 7.40 1.05 -11.67
C GLY A 113 8.55 1.03 -12.69
N ALA A 114 8.52 1.89 -13.71
CA ALA A 114 9.61 2.03 -14.69
C ALA A 114 10.84 2.76 -14.13
N THR A 115 10.78 3.27 -12.90
CA THR A 115 11.88 3.98 -12.25
C THR A 115 13.09 3.07 -12.03
N LYS A 116 14.27 3.51 -12.46
CA LYS A 116 15.54 2.81 -12.18
C LYS A 116 16.17 3.36 -10.90
N SER A 117 16.76 2.48 -10.09
CA SER A 117 17.45 2.84 -8.86
C SER A 117 18.60 1.88 -8.59
N THR A 118 19.61 2.35 -7.86
CA THR A 118 20.80 1.58 -7.47
C THR A 118 20.56 0.72 -6.23
N ASN A 119 19.57 1.04 -5.40
CA ASN A 119 19.17 0.24 -4.25
C ASN A 119 17.64 0.24 -4.05
N ILE A 120 17.17 -0.69 -3.22
CA ILE A 120 15.74 -0.91 -2.96
C ILE A 120 15.08 0.24 -2.20
N CYS A 121 15.79 0.93 -1.31
CA CYS A 121 15.24 2.08 -0.57
C CYS A 121 14.94 3.24 -1.52
N ASP A 122 15.92 3.64 -2.33
CA ASP A 122 15.74 4.67 -3.36
C ASP A 122 14.70 4.25 -4.41
N PHE A 123 14.61 2.96 -4.77
CA PHE A 123 13.58 2.49 -5.69
C PHE A 123 12.19 2.70 -5.10
N VAL A 124 11.92 2.13 -3.91
CA VAL A 124 10.60 2.14 -3.30
C VAL A 124 10.20 3.56 -2.90
N TYR A 125 11.15 4.38 -2.44
CA TYR A 125 10.93 5.79 -2.14
C TYR A 125 10.45 6.57 -3.38
N ASN A 126 11.17 6.46 -4.50
CA ASN A 126 10.80 7.17 -5.72
C ASN A 126 9.50 6.63 -6.33
N TYR A 127 9.27 5.31 -6.22
CA TYR A 127 8.03 4.67 -6.62
C TYR A 127 6.82 5.25 -5.86
N GLU A 128 6.87 5.26 -4.53
CA GLU A 128 5.80 5.78 -3.68
C GLU A 128 5.56 7.27 -3.90
N LYS A 129 6.64 8.06 -4.01
CA LYS A 129 6.53 9.48 -4.36
C LYS A 129 5.83 9.70 -5.70
N CYS A 130 6.15 8.90 -6.72
CA CYS A 130 5.50 8.96 -8.02
C CYS A 130 4.01 8.62 -7.93
N VAL A 131 3.66 7.53 -7.23
CA VAL A 131 2.28 7.08 -7.06
C VAL A 131 1.46 8.14 -6.33
N VAL A 132 1.91 8.59 -5.17
CA VAL A 132 1.20 9.61 -4.37
C VAL A 132 1.02 10.91 -5.16
N LYS A 133 2.05 11.36 -5.90
CA LYS A 133 1.94 12.54 -6.75
C LYS A 133 0.91 12.35 -7.87
N GLY A 134 0.86 11.18 -8.50
CA GLY A 134 -0.10 10.89 -9.57
C GLY A 134 -1.54 10.70 -9.08
N ILE A 135 -1.73 10.35 -7.80
CA ILE A 135 -3.05 10.26 -7.17
C ILE A 135 -3.60 11.66 -6.86
N ASN A 136 -2.73 12.57 -6.42
CA ASN A 136 -3.08 13.94 -6.06
C ASN A 136 -3.09 14.93 -7.24
N ALA A 137 -2.80 14.45 -8.46
CA ALA A 137 -2.85 15.21 -9.70
C ALA A 137 -4.23 15.14 -10.38
#